data_AF-A0A519JJW9-F1
#
_entry.id   AF-A0A519JJW9-F1
#
_cell.length_a   1.000
_cell.length_b   1.000
_cell.length_c   1.000
_cell.angle_alpha   90.00
_cell.angle_beta   90.00
_cell.angle_gamma   90.00
#
_symmetry.space_group_name_H-M   'P 1'
#
loop_
_entity.id
_entity.type
_entity.pdbx_description
1 polymer ?
#
loop_
_entity_poly.entity_id
_entity_poly.type
_entity_poly.pdbx_seq_one_letter_code
_entity_poly.pdbx_strand_id
1 'polypeptide(L)'
;MKPETKYAVLLTLLYFIVSVIGVLHHELWLDEAHHWLLARDSHSVAELIANTKLEGHPLIWSLLLYGITRFSTDLVWMQLLHVVISAIAAYIFLRKAPFSWTFKLLFIFGYFMLFEYNLISRNYILGILFLFLACSLFKDRDKKFILICIYLALAVNIHMMFSVVAFALFLTILLERFLNKSPLELKFLIGSLIFALGICAIIIQVHYTQTTWLLGQFESMPFMEKISKGYISLFKGLFPIPDFRTHYFWNSNLIVNLSKPFAAVLGLVAYFIPLLLFFRNRKTLFFVYTALIGVQIFFFITQRAAMR
;
A
#
# COMPACT_ATOMS: atom_id res chain seq x y z
N MET A 1 28.06 -15.07 -9.51
CA MET A 1 26.67 -14.66 -9.21
C MET A 1 25.70 -15.66 -9.82
N LYS A 2 24.75 -16.22 -9.05
CA LYS A 2 23.74 -17.16 -9.59
C LYS A 2 22.96 -16.53 -10.76
N PRO A 3 22.58 -17.28 -11.81
CA PRO A 3 21.89 -16.73 -12.98
C PRO A 3 20.65 -15.90 -12.63
N GLU A 4 19.82 -16.38 -11.72
CA GLU A 4 18.64 -15.66 -11.23
C GLU A 4 18.94 -14.29 -10.63
N THR A 5 20.07 -14.16 -9.93
CA THR A 5 20.50 -12.87 -9.39
C THR A 5 20.93 -11.92 -10.50
N LYS A 6 21.57 -12.43 -11.57
CA LYS A 6 21.92 -11.62 -12.75
C LYS A 6 20.67 -11.07 -13.43
N TYR A 7 19.66 -11.92 -13.66
CA TYR A 7 18.40 -11.49 -14.25
C TYR A 7 17.69 -10.43 -13.40
N ALA A 8 17.61 -10.63 -12.09
CA ALA A 8 17.00 -9.64 -11.21
C ALA A 8 17.72 -8.29 -11.26
N VAL A 9 19.07 -8.27 -11.21
CA VAL A 9 19.84 -7.03 -11.30
C VAL A 9 19.64 -6.35 -12.65
N LEU A 10 19.70 -7.09 -13.76
CA LEU A 10 19.50 -6.54 -15.09
C LEU A 10 18.10 -5.93 -15.27
N LEU A 11 17.05 -6.64 -14.82
CA LEU A 11 15.68 -6.15 -14.90
C LEU A 11 15.44 -4.96 -13.98
N THR A 12 16.02 -4.94 -12.78
CA THR A 12 15.98 -3.77 -11.90
C THR A 12 16.69 -2.57 -12.53
N LEU A 13 17.85 -2.77 -13.17
CA LEU A 13 18.56 -1.69 -13.85
C LEU A 13 17.74 -1.14 -15.02
N LEU A 14 17.15 -2.01 -15.83
CA LEU A 14 16.24 -1.59 -16.91
C LEU A 14 15.03 -0.83 -16.35
N TYR A 15 14.40 -1.36 -15.30
CA TYR A 15 13.29 -0.69 -14.61
C TYR A 15 13.72 0.70 -14.12
N PHE A 16 14.87 0.82 -13.45
CA PHE A 16 15.41 2.10 -12.98
C PHE A 16 15.64 3.09 -14.13
N ILE A 17 16.26 2.67 -15.23
CA ILE A 17 16.51 3.53 -16.40
C ILE A 17 15.19 4.04 -16.99
N VAL A 18 14.22 3.15 -17.20
CA VAL A 18 12.88 3.52 -17.70
C VAL A 18 12.19 4.48 -16.74
N SER A 19 12.35 4.27 -15.42
CA SER A 19 11.78 5.13 -14.39
C SER A 19 12.39 6.53 -14.41
N VAL A 20 13.71 6.65 -14.54
CA VAL A 20 14.39 7.95 -14.65
C VAL A 20 13.94 8.69 -15.90
N ILE A 21 13.89 8.00 -17.05
CA ILE A 21 13.37 8.60 -18.30
C ILE A 21 11.92 9.06 -18.10
N GLY A 22 11.08 8.24 -17.47
CA GLY A 22 9.68 8.57 -17.19
C GLY A 22 9.54 9.81 -16.31
N VAL A 23 10.29 9.87 -15.20
CA VAL A 23 10.27 11.01 -14.27
C VAL A 23 10.70 12.31 -14.95
N LEU A 24 11.70 12.27 -15.83
CA LEU A 24 12.16 13.45 -16.57
C LEU A 24 11.10 14.04 -17.53
N HIS A 25 10.08 13.26 -17.88
CA HIS A 25 8.96 13.68 -18.74
C HIS A 25 7.61 13.69 -17.99
N HIS A 26 7.62 13.39 -16.69
CA HIS A 26 6.42 13.31 -15.87
C HIS A 26 6.00 14.70 -15.43
N GLU A 27 4.76 15.06 -15.73
CA GLU A 27 4.16 16.29 -15.22
C GLU A 27 3.91 16.16 -13.73
N LEU A 28 4.35 17.16 -12.97
CA LEU A 28 4.24 17.13 -11.51
C LEU A 28 2.77 17.15 -11.07
N TRP A 29 2.39 16.20 -10.23
CA TRP A 29 1.05 16.18 -9.65
C TRP A 29 0.90 17.10 -8.44
N LEU A 30 -0.34 17.57 -8.24
CA LEU A 30 -0.73 18.38 -7.07
C LEU A 30 -0.29 17.73 -5.76
N ASP A 31 -0.58 16.44 -5.62
CA ASP A 31 -0.29 15.62 -4.45
C ASP A 31 1.22 15.42 -4.19
N GLU A 32 2.03 15.43 -5.23
CA GLU A 32 3.50 15.38 -5.13
C GLU A 32 4.04 16.74 -4.70
N ALA A 33 3.59 17.81 -5.37
CA ALA A 33 3.96 19.18 -5.05
C ALA A 33 3.60 19.53 -3.60
N HIS A 34 2.42 19.12 -3.13
CA HIS A 34 1.95 19.37 -1.78
C HIS A 34 2.89 18.81 -0.71
N HIS A 35 3.24 17.51 -0.79
CA HIS A 35 4.16 16.91 0.18
C HIS A 35 5.57 17.48 0.10
N TRP A 36 6.05 17.81 -1.12
CA TRP A 36 7.35 18.45 -1.28
C TRP A 36 7.39 19.83 -0.61
N LEU A 37 6.39 20.67 -0.86
CA LEU A 37 6.29 22.01 -0.29
C LEU A 37 6.16 21.95 1.23
N LEU A 38 5.31 21.05 1.75
CA LEU A 38 5.18 20.86 3.20
C LEU A 38 6.53 20.53 3.85
N ALA A 39 7.30 19.63 3.22
CA ALA A 39 8.62 19.24 3.72
C ALA A 39 9.66 20.36 3.60
N ARG A 40 9.68 21.06 2.46
CA ARG A 40 10.64 22.12 2.15
C ARG A 40 10.44 23.33 3.07
N ASP A 41 9.18 23.75 3.22
CA ASP A 41 8.80 24.99 3.89
C ASP A 41 8.64 24.82 5.41
N SER A 42 8.81 23.61 5.94
CA SER A 42 8.96 23.39 7.39
C SER A 42 10.40 23.72 7.83
N HIS A 43 10.56 24.55 8.86
CA HIS A 43 11.87 24.98 9.39
C HIS A 43 12.43 24.03 10.45
N SER A 44 11.61 23.17 11.03
CA SER A 44 12.02 22.15 11.99
C SER A 44 11.19 20.87 11.84
N VAL A 45 11.69 19.76 12.40
CA VAL A 45 10.91 18.50 12.47
C VAL A 45 9.64 18.68 13.29
N ALA A 46 9.67 19.49 14.35
CA ALA A 46 8.48 19.78 15.15
C ALA A 46 7.41 20.52 14.33
N GLU A 47 7.83 21.49 13.52
CA GLU A 47 6.95 22.21 12.60
C GLU A 47 6.42 21.31 11.49
N LEU A 48 7.27 20.44 10.91
CA LEU A 48 6.84 19.42 9.94
C LEU A 48 5.74 18.53 10.50
N ILE A 49 5.89 18.06 11.74
CA ILE A 49 4.88 17.24 12.43
C ILE A 49 3.60 18.04 12.63
N ALA A 50 3.71 19.31 13.05
CA ALA A 50 2.56 20.19 13.23
C ALA A 50 1.81 20.46 11.93
N ASN A 51 2.52 20.66 10.82
CA ASN A 51 1.93 20.88 9.49
C ASN A 51 1.30 19.61 8.93
N THR A 52 1.98 18.46 9.04
CA THR A 52 1.47 17.16 8.55
C THR A 52 0.21 16.72 9.30
N LYS A 53 0.06 17.14 10.57
CA LYS A 53 -1.13 16.88 11.38
C LYS A 53 -2.43 17.37 10.73
N LEU A 54 -2.38 18.38 9.86
CA LEU A 54 -3.57 18.88 9.17
C LEU A 54 -4.01 17.96 8.02
N GLU A 55 -3.06 17.29 7.37
CA GLU A 55 -3.28 16.36 6.26
C GLU A 55 -3.68 14.96 6.71
N GLY A 56 -3.29 14.55 7.92
CA GLY A 56 -3.56 13.22 8.48
C GLY A 56 -2.85 12.05 7.80
N HIS A 57 -1.81 12.33 7.02
CA HIS A 57 -0.90 11.30 6.50
C HIS A 57 0.18 10.92 7.54
N PRO A 58 0.61 9.65 7.57
CA PRO A 58 1.70 9.23 8.44
C PRO A 58 3.05 9.89 8.10
N LEU A 59 3.88 10.11 9.12
CA LEU A 59 5.05 10.99 9.03
C LEU A 59 6.24 10.45 8.23
N ILE A 60 6.32 9.15 7.96
CA ILE A 60 7.55 8.52 7.40
C ILE A 60 7.96 9.17 6.07
N TRP A 61 7.01 9.39 5.17
CA TRP A 61 7.30 10.01 3.87
C TRP A 61 7.74 11.47 4.02
N SER A 62 6.99 12.26 4.80
CA SER A 62 7.32 13.66 5.07
C SER A 62 8.70 13.83 5.71
N LEU A 63 9.10 12.92 6.61
CA LEU A 63 10.43 12.95 7.23
C LEU A 63 11.56 12.67 6.23
N LEU A 64 11.35 11.74 5.29
CA LEU A 64 12.32 11.50 4.22
C LEU A 64 12.47 12.72 3.32
N LEU A 65 11.35 13.31 2.89
CA LEU A 65 11.36 14.53 2.08
C LEU A 65 12.00 15.70 2.83
N TYR A 66 11.69 15.86 4.12
CA TYR A 66 12.30 16.90 4.95
C TYR A 66 13.83 16.77 4.95
N GLY A 67 14.35 15.56 5.13
CA GLY A 67 15.78 15.28 5.03
C GLY A 67 16.38 15.69 3.69
N ILE A 68 15.75 15.31 2.57
CA ILE A 68 16.21 15.68 1.22
C ILE A 68 16.19 17.20 1.01
N THR A 69 15.13 17.88 1.48
CA THR A 69 14.98 19.33 1.30
C THR A 69 16.05 20.16 2.02
N ARG A 70 16.77 19.57 2.99
CA ARG A 70 17.92 20.22 3.63
C ARG A 70 19.15 20.29 2.73
N PHE A 71 19.22 19.48 1.68
CA PHE A 71 20.33 19.46 0.72
C PHE A 71 19.97 20.14 -0.61
N SER A 72 18.69 20.12 -1.00
CA SER A 72 18.23 20.71 -2.26
C SER A 72 16.77 21.13 -2.19
N THR A 73 16.43 22.25 -2.82
CA THR A 73 15.05 22.71 -2.99
C THR A 73 14.41 22.26 -4.30
N ASP A 74 15.20 21.61 -5.17
CA ASP A 74 14.75 21.08 -6.45
C ASP A 74 13.94 19.79 -6.26
N LEU A 75 12.75 19.77 -6.84
CA LEU A 75 11.76 18.72 -6.71
C LEU A 75 12.19 17.41 -7.39
N VAL A 76 13.11 17.47 -8.35
CA VAL A 76 13.70 16.29 -9.01
C VAL A 76 14.29 15.32 -7.97
N TRP A 77 14.80 15.81 -6.84
CA TRP A 77 15.37 14.96 -5.79
C TRP A 77 14.33 14.08 -5.08
N MET A 78 13.09 14.55 -4.92
CA MET A 78 12.00 13.69 -4.44
C MET A 78 11.72 12.56 -5.42
N GLN A 79 11.64 12.89 -6.70
CA GLN A 79 11.30 11.91 -7.73
C GLN A 79 12.43 10.86 -7.86
N LEU A 80 13.70 11.29 -7.83
CA LEU A 80 14.85 10.37 -7.81
C LEU A 80 14.87 9.49 -6.55
N LEU A 81 14.59 10.05 -5.36
CA LEU A 81 14.44 9.26 -4.14
C LEU A 81 13.35 8.18 -4.31
N HIS A 82 12.20 8.57 -4.86
CA HIS A 82 11.08 7.67 -5.09
C HIS A 82 11.44 6.54 -6.07
N VAL A 83 12.09 6.88 -7.20
CA VAL A 83 12.59 5.91 -8.18
C VAL A 83 13.57 4.92 -7.55
N VAL A 84 14.48 5.39 -6.69
CA VAL A 84 15.42 4.51 -5.97
C VAL A 84 14.68 3.54 -5.05
N ILE A 85 13.72 4.03 -4.25
CA ILE A 85 12.91 3.19 -3.36
C ILE A 85 12.11 2.16 -4.19
N SER A 86 11.54 2.59 -5.31
CA SER A 86 10.78 1.73 -6.21
C SER A 86 11.64 0.64 -6.87
N ALA A 87 12.86 1.00 -7.31
CA ALA A 87 13.83 0.04 -7.83
C ALA A 87 14.26 -0.99 -6.77
N ILE A 88 14.42 -0.58 -5.50
CA ILE A 88 14.70 -1.49 -4.38
C ILE A 88 13.52 -2.46 -4.18
N ALA A 89 12.28 -1.96 -4.19
CA ALA A 89 11.07 -2.79 -4.08
C ALA A 89 10.98 -3.81 -5.23
N ALA A 90 11.20 -3.35 -6.47
CA ALA A 90 11.22 -4.20 -7.66
C ALA A 90 12.31 -5.28 -7.57
N TYR A 91 13.51 -4.93 -7.11
CA TYR A 91 14.60 -5.89 -6.91
C TYR A 91 14.25 -6.96 -5.88
N ILE A 92 13.70 -6.57 -4.72
CA ILE A 92 13.28 -7.51 -3.68
C ILE A 92 12.22 -8.47 -4.24
N PHE A 93 11.23 -7.94 -4.96
CA PHE A 93 10.20 -8.74 -5.59
C PHE A 93 10.78 -9.75 -6.61
N LEU A 94 11.63 -9.28 -7.53
CA LEU A 94 12.28 -10.14 -8.54
C LEU A 94 13.09 -11.27 -7.88
N ARG A 95 13.81 -10.96 -6.80
CA ARG A 95 14.68 -11.90 -6.09
C ARG A 95 13.94 -12.88 -5.18
N LYS A 96 12.84 -12.47 -4.57
CA LYS A 96 12.23 -13.20 -3.44
C LYS A 96 10.84 -13.75 -3.73
N ALA A 97 10.11 -13.17 -4.68
CA ALA A 97 8.76 -13.63 -4.95
C ALA A 97 8.78 -15.04 -5.59
N PRO A 98 7.90 -15.97 -5.16
CA PRO A 98 7.85 -17.34 -5.67
C PRO A 98 7.02 -17.47 -6.95
N PHE A 99 7.17 -16.51 -7.88
CA PHE A 99 6.44 -16.48 -9.15
C PHE A 99 7.36 -16.76 -10.34
N SER A 100 6.76 -17.13 -11.48
CA SER A 100 7.48 -17.30 -12.74
C SER A 100 8.11 -15.98 -13.19
N TRP A 101 9.19 -16.07 -13.97
CA TRP A 101 9.87 -14.88 -14.50
C TRP A 101 8.96 -14.03 -15.39
N THR A 102 8.09 -14.65 -16.18
CA THR A 102 7.10 -13.95 -17.00
C THR A 102 6.15 -13.11 -16.14
N PHE A 103 5.61 -13.69 -15.06
CA PHE A 103 4.74 -12.93 -14.15
C PHE A 103 5.52 -11.79 -13.50
N LYS A 104 6.75 -12.04 -13.05
CA LYS A 104 7.58 -11.00 -12.43
C LYS A 104 7.86 -9.84 -13.36
N LEU A 105 8.20 -10.13 -14.62
CA LEU A 105 8.45 -9.14 -15.67
C LEU A 105 7.19 -8.30 -15.93
N LEU A 106 6.06 -8.95 -16.19
CA LEU A 106 4.78 -8.28 -16.44
C LEU A 106 4.31 -7.46 -15.24
N PHE A 107 4.59 -7.92 -14.02
CA PHE A 107 4.22 -7.22 -12.80
C PHE A 107 5.01 -5.92 -12.63
N ILE A 108 6.35 -5.96 -12.71
CA ILE A 108 7.17 -4.75 -12.49
C ILE A 108 7.00 -3.72 -13.60
N PHE A 109 6.78 -4.16 -14.85
CA PHE A 109 6.52 -3.25 -15.98
C PHE A 109 5.02 -3.02 -16.22
N GLY A 110 4.17 -3.50 -15.32
CA GLY A 110 2.74 -3.25 -15.37
C GLY A 110 2.39 -1.85 -14.89
N TYR A 111 1.20 -1.37 -15.27
CA TYR A 111 0.72 -0.02 -14.98
C TYR A 111 0.94 0.41 -13.52
N PHE A 112 0.53 -0.38 -12.54
CA PHE A 112 0.65 0.01 -11.13
C PHE A 112 2.10 0.16 -10.67
N MET A 113 2.96 -0.82 -10.94
CA MET A 113 4.34 -0.76 -10.48
C MET A 113 5.19 0.22 -11.26
N LEU A 114 4.94 0.39 -12.57
CA LEU A 114 5.75 1.27 -13.40
C LEU A 114 5.28 2.73 -13.34
N PHE A 115 3.98 2.98 -13.20
CA PHE A 115 3.40 4.32 -13.18
C PHE A 115 2.95 4.74 -11.78
N GLU A 116 1.88 4.15 -11.24
CA GLU A 116 1.22 4.58 -9.99
C GLU A 116 2.14 4.57 -8.76
N TYR A 117 2.97 3.54 -8.63
CA TYR A 117 3.87 3.36 -7.49
C TYR A 117 5.32 3.72 -7.80
N ASN A 118 5.58 4.46 -8.88
CA ASN A 118 6.94 4.80 -9.28
C ASN A 118 7.06 6.20 -9.89
N LEU A 119 6.32 6.53 -10.95
CA LEU A 119 6.43 7.86 -11.56
C LEU A 119 5.74 8.94 -10.71
N ILE A 120 4.63 8.59 -10.06
CA ILE A 120 3.95 9.49 -9.12
C ILE A 120 4.58 9.31 -7.74
N SER A 121 5.33 10.31 -7.29
CA SER A 121 6.17 10.29 -6.10
C SER A 121 5.36 10.38 -4.81
N ARG A 122 4.86 9.25 -4.33
CA ARG A 122 3.98 9.16 -3.17
C ARG A 122 4.50 8.18 -2.13
N ASN A 123 3.96 8.29 -0.92
CA ASN A 123 4.27 7.41 0.19
C ASN A 123 3.98 5.92 -0.10
N TYR A 124 3.10 5.59 -1.05
CA TYR A 124 2.62 4.22 -1.26
C TYR A 124 3.72 3.19 -1.57
N ILE A 125 4.78 3.59 -2.29
CA ILE A 125 5.87 2.66 -2.63
C ILE A 125 6.61 2.12 -1.40
N LEU A 126 6.70 2.91 -0.32
CA LEU A 126 7.27 2.45 0.94
C LEU A 126 6.43 1.34 1.57
N GLY A 127 5.10 1.45 1.49
CA GLY A 127 4.19 0.41 1.97
C GLY A 127 4.39 -0.89 1.20
N ILE A 128 4.51 -0.81 -0.12
CA ILE A 128 4.81 -1.96 -0.99
C ILE A 128 6.17 -2.56 -0.64
N LEU A 129 7.20 -1.73 -0.50
CA LEU A 129 8.55 -2.16 -0.11
C LEU A 129 8.54 -2.94 1.20
N PHE A 130 7.92 -2.40 2.25
CA PHE A 130 7.87 -3.05 3.55
C PHE A 130 7.04 -4.33 3.55
N LEU A 131 5.93 -4.38 2.81
CA LEU A 131 5.18 -5.62 2.61
C LEU A 131 5.99 -6.68 1.86
N PHE A 132 6.72 -6.31 0.80
CA PHE A 132 7.59 -7.24 0.09
C PHE A 132 8.74 -7.75 0.97
N LEU A 133 9.32 -6.89 1.80
CA LEU A 133 10.33 -7.28 2.79
C LEU A 133 9.74 -8.28 3.80
N ALA A 134 8.56 -8.00 4.37
CA ALA A 134 7.87 -8.91 5.28
C ALA A 134 7.57 -10.27 4.61
N CYS A 135 6.98 -10.26 3.42
CA CYS A 135 6.67 -11.45 2.64
C CYS A 135 7.93 -12.25 2.27
N SER A 136 9.06 -11.58 1.99
CA SER A 136 10.32 -12.25 1.65
C SER A 136 10.87 -13.11 2.80
N LEU A 137 10.49 -12.79 4.03
CA LEU A 137 10.90 -13.50 5.25
C LEU A 137 9.83 -14.49 5.73
N PHE A 138 8.68 -14.56 5.06
CA PHE A 138 7.53 -15.34 5.53
C PHE A 138 7.82 -16.84 5.63
N LYS A 139 8.69 -17.38 4.76
CA LYS A 139 9.13 -18.78 4.84
C LYS A 139 9.85 -19.09 6.16
N ASP A 140 10.62 -18.14 6.68
CA ASP A 140 11.40 -18.24 7.92
C ASP A 140 10.75 -17.47 9.08
N ARG A 141 9.41 -17.31 9.04
CA ARG A 141 8.66 -16.38 9.91
C ARG A 141 8.86 -16.61 11.40
N ASP A 142 9.02 -17.85 11.86
CA ASP A 142 9.27 -18.11 13.29
C ASP A 142 10.64 -17.60 13.73
N LYS A 143 11.67 -17.78 12.90
CA LYS A 143 13.04 -17.33 13.18
C LYS A 143 13.22 -15.81 13.02
N LYS A 144 12.48 -15.22 12.07
CA LYS A 144 12.60 -13.81 11.66
C LYS A 144 11.40 -12.97 12.10
N PHE A 145 10.61 -13.45 13.06
CA PHE A 145 9.35 -12.83 13.47
C PHE A 145 9.49 -11.35 13.87
N ILE A 146 10.50 -11.01 14.68
CA ILE A 146 10.78 -9.62 15.09
C ILE A 146 10.96 -8.72 13.86
N LEU A 147 11.74 -9.16 12.88
CA LEU A 147 12.03 -8.38 11.69
C LEU A 147 10.80 -8.24 10.79
N ILE A 148 9.97 -9.29 10.68
CA ILE A 148 8.67 -9.21 10.02
C ILE A 148 7.81 -8.14 10.70
N CYS A 149 7.69 -8.16 12.04
CA CYS A 149 6.90 -7.19 12.77
C CYS A 149 7.43 -5.75 12.65
N ILE A 150 8.75 -5.55 12.54
CA ILE A 150 9.33 -4.24 12.23
C ILE A 150 8.83 -3.75 10.87
N TYR A 151 8.92 -4.58 9.82
CA TYR A 151 8.44 -4.19 8.49
C TYR A 151 6.92 -3.97 8.47
N LEU A 152 6.14 -4.78 9.17
CA LEU A 152 4.70 -4.58 9.28
C LEU A 152 4.35 -3.30 10.06
N ALA A 153 5.08 -2.98 11.13
CA ALA A 153 4.91 -1.73 11.87
C ALA A 153 5.23 -0.51 11.00
N LEU A 154 6.28 -0.60 10.17
CA LEU A 154 6.62 0.44 9.20
C LEU A 154 5.52 0.57 8.14
N ALA A 155 5.03 -0.53 7.56
CA ALA A 155 3.95 -0.53 6.57
C ALA A 155 2.65 0.10 7.11
N VAL A 156 2.29 -0.21 8.36
CA VAL A 156 1.14 0.41 9.07
C VAL A 156 1.26 1.93 9.12
N ASN A 157 2.48 2.45 9.24
CA ASN A 157 2.77 3.88 9.34
C ASN A 157 3.08 4.51 7.97
N ILE A 158 2.59 3.94 6.87
CA ILE A 158 2.64 4.56 5.53
C ILE A 158 1.27 5.08 5.12
N HIS A 159 0.24 4.24 5.20
CA HIS A 159 -1.13 4.56 4.82
C HIS A 159 -2.11 3.58 5.46
N MET A 160 -3.36 4.00 5.73
CA MET A 160 -4.38 3.17 6.38
C MET A 160 -4.70 1.87 5.62
N MET A 161 -4.60 1.88 4.28
CA MET A 161 -4.76 0.64 3.51
C MET A 161 -3.64 -0.38 3.77
N PHE A 162 -2.40 0.07 3.96
CA PHE A 162 -1.31 -0.84 4.35
C PHE A 162 -1.47 -1.34 5.78
N SER A 163 -2.07 -0.55 6.69
CA SER A 163 -2.35 -1.04 8.04
C SER A 163 -3.35 -2.20 8.02
N VAL A 164 -4.37 -2.15 7.16
CA VAL A 164 -5.32 -3.26 6.96
C VAL A 164 -4.59 -4.54 6.50
N VAL A 165 -3.77 -4.44 5.45
CA VAL A 165 -3.04 -5.59 4.89
C VAL A 165 -2.00 -6.15 5.88
N ALA A 166 -1.25 -5.26 6.55
CA ALA A 166 -0.26 -5.64 7.53
C ALA A 166 -0.89 -6.34 8.75
N PHE A 167 -2.03 -5.82 9.21
CA PHE A 167 -2.79 -6.44 10.30
C PHE A 167 -3.33 -7.82 9.91
N ALA A 168 -3.87 -7.97 8.70
CA ALA A 168 -4.32 -9.28 8.20
C ALA A 168 -3.16 -10.29 8.14
N LEU A 169 -1.97 -9.87 7.69
CA LEU A 169 -0.79 -10.75 7.65
C LEU A 169 -0.34 -11.14 9.06
N PHE A 170 -0.30 -10.18 10.00
CA PHE A 170 0.03 -10.43 11.39
C PHE A 170 -0.94 -11.43 12.03
N LEU A 171 -2.25 -11.23 11.89
CA LEU A 171 -3.28 -12.15 12.38
C LEU A 171 -3.14 -13.55 11.77
N THR A 172 -2.74 -13.65 10.50
CA THR A 172 -2.52 -14.95 9.86
C THR A 172 -1.35 -15.71 10.51
N ILE A 173 -0.27 -15.01 10.87
CA ILE A 173 0.85 -15.62 11.61
C ILE A 173 0.42 -16.02 13.02
N LEU A 174 -0.39 -15.19 13.71
CA LEU A 174 -0.95 -15.53 15.02
C LEU A 174 -1.81 -16.79 14.95
N LEU A 175 -2.73 -16.85 13.98
CA LEU A 175 -3.60 -18.01 13.77
C LEU A 175 -2.77 -19.27 13.51
N GLU A 176 -1.74 -19.17 12.67
CA GLU A 176 -0.88 -20.31 12.41
C GLU A 176 -0.17 -20.82 13.66
N ARG A 177 0.39 -19.94 14.50
CA ARG A 177 1.02 -20.34 15.76
C ARG A 177 0.01 -20.94 16.73
N PHE A 178 -1.19 -20.38 16.81
CA PHE A 178 -2.27 -20.90 17.65
C PHE A 178 -2.68 -22.32 17.22
N LEU A 179 -2.90 -22.53 15.92
CA LEU A 179 -3.24 -23.85 15.36
C LEU A 179 -2.11 -24.87 15.56
N ASN A 180 -0.86 -24.43 15.47
CA ASN A 180 0.32 -25.27 15.69
C ASN A 180 0.66 -25.45 17.18
N LYS A 181 -0.12 -24.85 18.11
CA LYS A 181 0.13 -24.84 19.57
C LYS A 181 1.58 -24.45 19.91
N SER A 182 2.13 -23.50 19.16
CA SER A 182 3.53 -23.08 19.35
C SER A 182 3.71 -22.41 20.72
N PRO A 183 4.82 -22.67 21.44
CA PRO A 183 5.06 -22.06 22.74
C PRO A 183 5.20 -20.54 22.62
N LEU A 184 4.95 -19.86 23.74
CA LEU A 184 5.15 -18.42 23.85
C LEU A 184 6.65 -18.14 24.02
N GLU A 185 7.26 -17.63 22.96
CA GLU A 185 8.69 -17.28 22.95
C GLU A 185 8.89 -15.78 23.16
N LEU A 186 9.98 -15.39 23.83
CA LEU A 186 10.31 -13.97 24.04
C LEU A 186 10.40 -13.19 22.73
N LYS A 187 10.95 -13.80 21.66
CA LYS A 187 11.03 -13.18 20.33
C LYS A 187 9.65 -12.86 19.76
N PHE A 188 8.68 -13.72 20.02
CA PHE A 188 7.31 -13.53 19.60
C PHE A 188 6.62 -12.42 20.40
N LEU A 189 6.85 -12.34 21.71
CA LEU A 189 6.36 -11.24 22.53
C LEU A 189 6.94 -9.89 22.09
N ILE A 190 8.25 -9.82 21.88
CA ILE A 190 8.94 -8.61 21.41
C ILE A 190 8.41 -8.19 20.03
N GLY A 191 8.32 -9.13 19.08
CA GLY A 191 7.78 -8.82 17.75
C GLY A 191 6.33 -8.34 17.81
N SER A 192 5.49 -8.96 18.63
CA SER A 192 4.09 -8.55 18.79
C SER A 192 3.98 -7.17 19.44
N LEU A 193 4.83 -6.86 20.43
CA LEU A 193 4.91 -5.54 21.05
C LEU A 193 5.34 -4.47 20.03
N ILE A 194 6.35 -4.73 19.20
CA ILE A 194 6.78 -3.81 18.13
C ILE A 194 5.62 -3.51 17.17
N PHE A 195 4.92 -4.55 16.73
CA PHE A 195 3.77 -4.36 15.84
C PHE A 195 2.64 -3.57 16.53
N ALA A 196 2.34 -3.88 17.79
CA ALA A 196 1.35 -3.16 18.58
C ALA A 196 1.72 -1.68 18.76
N LEU A 197 3.00 -1.36 19.03
CA LEU A 197 3.49 0.02 19.09
C LEU A 197 3.32 0.74 17.75
N GLY A 198 3.57 0.04 16.62
CA GLY A 198 3.30 0.57 15.30
C GLY A 198 1.83 0.91 15.06
N ILE A 199 0.91 0.06 15.53
CA ILE A 199 -0.54 0.30 15.48
C ILE A 199 -0.94 1.47 16.39
N CYS A 200 -0.41 1.54 17.62
CA CYS A 200 -0.64 2.66 18.51
C CYS A 200 -0.15 3.97 17.89
N ALA A 201 1.01 3.97 17.24
CA ALA A 201 1.56 5.15 16.59
C ALA A 201 0.66 5.69 15.48
N ILE A 202 0.07 4.82 14.64
CA ILE A 202 -0.88 5.29 13.61
C ILE A 202 -2.19 5.77 14.24
N ILE A 203 -2.71 5.09 15.27
CA ILE A 203 -3.94 5.51 15.96
C ILE A 203 -3.75 6.91 16.57
N ILE A 204 -2.61 7.15 17.20
CA ILE A 204 -2.23 8.46 17.74
C ILE A 204 -2.18 9.49 16.60
N GLN A 205 -1.43 9.24 15.52
CA GLN A 205 -1.34 10.18 14.39
C GLN A 205 -2.71 10.54 13.80
N VAL A 206 -3.59 9.53 13.64
CA VAL A 206 -4.95 9.72 13.11
C VAL A 206 -5.84 10.47 14.09
N HIS A 207 -5.78 10.14 15.38
CA HIS A 207 -6.59 10.82 16.40
C HIS A 207 -6.17 12.27 16.59
N TYR A 208 -4.87 12.56 16.54
CA TYR A 208 -4.35 13.90 16.66
C TYR A 208 -4.63 14.76 15.43
N THR A 209 -4.96 14.18 14.27
CA THR A 209 -5.33 14.95 13.07
C THR A 209 -6.57 15.80 13.39
N GLN A 210 -6.39 17.11 13.50
CA GLN A 210 -7.38 18.08 14.04
C GLN A 210 -8.57 18.34 13.09
N THR A 211 -8.54 17.75 11.92
CA THR A 211 -9.49 18.05 10.87
C THR A 211 -10.69 17.10 10.98
N THR A 212 -11.88 17.69 10.96
CA THR A 212 -13.18 17.03 10.80
C THR A 212 -13.35 16.35 9.43
N TRP A 213 -12.30 16.19 8.62
CA TRP A 213 -12.38 15.63 7.26
C TRP A 213 -12.39 14.10 7.20
N LEU A 214 -11.80 13.41 8.18
CA LEU A 214 -11.65 11.94 8.16
C LEU A 214 -12.81 11.23 8.87
N LEU A 215 -13.34 11.85 9.93
CA LEU A 215 -14.51 11.41 10.71
C LEU A 215 -15.61 12.47 10.71
N GLY A 216 -15.59 13.38 9.74
CA GLY A 216 -16.59 14.42 9.61
C GLY A 216 -17.99 13.87 9.59
N GLN A 217 -18.91 14.63 10.16
CA GLN A 217 -20.34 14.44 10.00
C GLN A 217 -20.73 14.71 8.54
N PHE A 218 -20.29 13.85 7.62
CA PHE A 218 -21.00 13.69 6.36
C PHE A 218 -22.41 13.24 6.71
N GLU A 219 -23.45 13.82 6.10
CA GLU A 219 -24.80 13.27 6.17
C GLU A 219 -24.69 11.75 6.00
N SER A 220 -25.24 11.00 6.97
CA SER A 220 -24.98 9.58 7.07
C SER A 220 -25.51 8.89 5.82
N MET A 221 -24.58 8.58 4.91
CA MET A 221 -24.91 7.89 3.67
C MET A 221 -25.72 6.62 4.00
N PRO A 222 -26.79 6.32 3.24
CA PRO A 222 -27.60 5.14 3.49
C PRO A 222 -26.75 3.87 3.55
N PHE A 223 -27.10 2.97 4.46
CA PHE A 223 -26.34 1.73 4.70
C PHE A 223 -26.08 0.93 3.42
N MET A 224 -27.10 0.79 2.56
CA MET A 224 -26.98 0.05 1.30
C MET A 224 -26.03 0.73 0.32
N GLU A 225 -26.01 2.07 0.30
CA GLU A 225 -25.08 2.81 -0.53
C GLU A 225 -23.65 2.56 -0.05
N LYS A 226 -23.37 2.69 1.26
CA LYS A 226 -22.03 2.42 1.84
C LYS A 226 -21.49 1.04 1.47
N ILE A 227 -22.33 0.01 1.56
CA ILE A 227 -21.94 -1.36 1.19
C ILE A 227 -21.67 -1.47 -0.31
N SER A 228 -22.58 -0.96 -1.15
CA SER A 228 -22.44 -1.02 -2.60
C SER A 228 -21.14 -0.36 -3.10
N LYS A 229 -20.70 0.74 -2.47
CA LYS A 229 -19.45 1.42 -2.80
C LYS A 229 -18.22 0.54 -2.56
N GLY A 230 -18.24 -0.24 -1.48
CA GLY A 230 -17.16 -1.18 -1.20
C GLY A 230 -17.08 -2.31 -2.23
N TYR A 231 -18.22 -2.86 -2.65
CA TYR A 231 -18.28 -3.86 -3.72
C TYR A 231 -17.79 -3.31 -5.05
N ILE A 232 -18.24 -2.11 -5.42
CA ILE A 232 -17.77 -1.42 -6.63
C ILE A 232 -16.25 -1.16 -6.56
N SER A 233 -15.74 -0.75 -5.40
CA SER A 233 -14.31 -0.50 -5.21
C SER A 233 -13.48 -1.78 -5.34
N LEU A 234 -13.94 -2.90 -4.78
CA LEU A 234 -13.29 -4.20 -4.97
C LEU A 234 -13.28 -4.59 -6.46
N PHE A 235 -14.43 -4.42 -7.14
CA PHE A 235 -14.55 -4.72 -8.56
C PHE A 235 -13.56 -3.88 -9.40
N LYS A 236 -13.51 -2.55 -9.19
CA LYS A 236 -12.56 -1.66 -9.88
C LYS A 236 -11.10 -2.06 -9.63
N GLY A 237 -10.77 -2.48 -8.41
CA GLY A 237 -9.42 -2.91 -8.04
C GLY A 237 -9.00 -4.23 -8.72
N LEU A 238 -9.93 -5.17 -8.89
CA LEU A 238 -9.66 -6.45 -9.55
C LEU A 238 -9.69 -6.35 -11.08
N PHE A 239 -10.57 -5.52 -11.62
CA PHE A 239 -10.78 -5.34 -13.05
C PHE A 239 -10.63 -3.86 -13.44
N PRO A 240 -9.41 -3.31 -13.43
CA PRO A 240 -9.14 -1.92 -13.77
C PRO A 240 -9.19 -1.72 -15.28
N ILE A 241 -10.39 -1.77 -15.87
CA ILE A 241 -10.63 -1.58 -17.31
C ILE A 241 -11.09 -0.14 -17.53
N PRO A 242 -10.25 0.75 -18.07
CA PRO A 242 -10.62 2.15 -18.32
C PRO A 242 -11.76 2.26 -19.34
N ASP A 243 -12.58 3.31 -19.18
CA ASP A 243 -13.61 3.67 -20.14
C ASP A 243 -13.06 4.59 -21.24
N PHE A 244 -12.51 3.98 -22.29
CA PHE A 244 -11.94 4.70 -23.45
C PHE A 244 -12.98 5.46 -24.30
N ARG A 245 -14.28 5.38 -23.98
CA ARG A 245 -15.32 6.18 -24.65
C ARG A 245 -15.37 7.62 -24.14
N THR A 246 -14.69 7.90 -23.04
CA THR A 246 -14.66 9.22 -22.40
C THR A 246 -13.31 9.90 -22.59
N HIS A 247 -13.30 11.23 -22.69
CA HIS A 247 -12.04 11.99 -22.72
C HIS A 247 -11.23 11.86 -21.42
N TYR A 248 -11.91 11.60 -20.29
CA TYR A 248 -11.30 11.40 -18.98
C TYR A 248 -11.25 9.90 -18.62
N PHE A 249 -10.67 9.10 -19.52
CA PHE A 249 -10.60 7.64 -19.33
C PHE A 249 -9.74 7.24 -18.12
N TRP A 250 -8.78 8.08 -17.74
CA TRP A 250 -7.89 7.82 -16.61
C TRP A 250 -8.67 7.82 -15.28
N ASN A 251 -8.46 6.81 -14.43
CA ASN A 251 -9.25 6.47 -13.23
C ASN A 251 -10.72 6.08 -13.44
N SER A 252 -11.23 6.06 -14.67
CA SER A 252 -12.57 5.56 -14.97
C SER A 252 -12.64 4.03 -14.97
N ASN A 253 -13.85 3.48 -14.94
CA ASN A 253 -14.06 2.05 -15.17
C ASN A 253 -15.25 1.83 -16.10
N LEU A 254 -15.01 1.08 -17.19
CA LEU A 254 -15.99 0.85 -18.25
C LEU A 254 -17.34 0.33 -17.71
N ILE A 255 -17.30 -0.67 -16.84
CA ILE A 255 -18.51 -1.35 -16.35
C ILE A 255 -19.20 -0.51 -15.28
N VAL A 256 -18.44 0.17 -14.41
CA VAL A 256 -19.02 1.08 -13.40
C VAL A 256 -19.74 2.26 -14.07
N ASN A 257 -19.16 2.81 -15.14
CA ASN A 257 -19.77 3.90 -15.92
C ASN A 257 -21.02 3.43 -16.68
N LEU A 258 -21.02 2.19 -17.19
CA LEU A 258 -22.19 1.59 -17.84
C LEU A 258 -23.33 1.36 -16.84
N SER A 259 -23.05 0.75 -15.70
CA SER A 259 -24.06 0.44 -14.68
C SER A 259 -23.42 0.17 -13.32
N LYS A 260 -23.59 1.12 -12.38
CA LYS A 260 -23.15 0.98 -10.98
C LYS A 260 -23.80 -0.22 -10.27
N PRO A 261 -25.12 -0.48 -10.40
CA PRO A 261 -25.73 -1.66 -9.79
C PRO A 261 -25.13 -2.97 -10.31
N PHE A 262 -24.88 -3.06 -11.62
CA PHE A 262 -24.27 -4.25 -12.21
C PHE A 262 -22.83 -4.45 -11.71
N ALA A 263 -22.03 -3.38 -11.66
CA ALA A 263 -20.69 -3.44 -11.09
C ALA A 263 -20.69 -3.85 -9.60
N ALA A 264 -21.68 -3.39 -8.81
CA ALA A 264 -21.83 -3.81 -7.42
C ALA A 264 -22.12 -5.31 -7.29
N VAL A 265 -22.98 -5.87 -8.15
CA VAL A 265 -23.23 -7.31 -8.21
C VAL A 265 -21.96 -8.08 -8.57
N LEU A 266 -21.21 -7.64 -9.59
CA LEU A 266 -19.93 -8.26 -9.95
C LEU A 266 -18.91 -8.17 -8.80
N GLY A 267 -18.87 -7.04 -8.09
CA GLY A 267 -18.05 -6.87 -6.90
C GLY A 267 -18.41 -7.83 -5.78
N LEU A 268 -19.70 -8.04 -5.52
CA LEU A 268 -20.18 -9.04 -4.56
C LEU A 268 -19.77 -10.46 -4.99
N VAL A 269 -19.95 -10.80 -6.26
CA VAL A 269 -19.52 -12.10 -6.82
C VAL A 269 -18.00 -12.28 -6.70
N ALA A 270 -17.23 -11.21 -6.84
CA ALA A 270 -15.77 -11.26 -6.74
C ALA A 270 -15.27 -11.69 -5.35
N TYR A 271 -16.06 -11.54 -4.29
CA TYR A 271 -15.72 -12.09 -2.96
C TYR A 271 -15.63 -13.62 -2.94
N PHE A 272 -16.21 -14.32 -3.92
CA PHE A 272 -16.10 -15.78 -4.03
C PHE A 272 -14.84 -16.23 -4.77
N ILE A 273 -14.14 -15.33 -5.48
CA ILE A 273 -12.92 -15.69 -6.23
C ILE A 273 -11.83 -16.29 -5.32
N PRO A 274 -11.49 -15.70 -4.15
CA PRO A 274 -10.52 -16.30 -3.25
C PRO A 274 -10.91 -17.71 -2.79
N LEU A 275 -12.19 -17.94 -2.51
CA LEU A 275 -12.69 -19.26 -2.14
C LEU A 275 -12.45 -20.27 -3.27
N LEU A 276 -12.78 -19.93 -4.51
CA LEU A 276 -12.57 -20.82 -5.66
C LEU A 276 -11.09 -21.15 -5.88
N LEU A 277 -10.20 -20.14 -5.77
CA LEU A 277 -8.77 -20.31 -6.03
C LEU A 277 -8.02 -20.99 -4.88
N PHE A 278 -8.44 -20.76 -3.64
CA PHE A 278 -7.69 -21.15 -2.44
C PHE A 278 -8.48 -22.03 -1.47
N PHE A 279 -9.57 -22.69 -1.90
CA PHE A 279 -10.43 -23.54 -1.03
C PHE A 279 -9.66 -24.57 -0.19
N ARG A 280 -8.53 -25.07 -0.71
CA ARG A 280 -7.67 -26.04 -0.01
C ARG A 280 -6.76 -25.41 1.05
N ASN A 281 -6.46 -24.12 0.94
CA ASN A 281 -5.53 -23.43 1.83
C ASN A 281 -6.26 -22.45 2.76
N ARG A 282 -6.75 -23.00 3.88
CA ARG A 282 -7.50 -22.24 4.90
C ARG A 282 -6.74 -21.03 5.44
N LYS A 283 -5.41 -21.10 5.55
CA LYS A 283 -4.56 -20.00 6.04
C LYS A 283 -4.54 -18.84 5.04
N THR A 284 -4.41 -19.14 3.74
CA THR A 284 -4.50 -18.13 2.68
C THR A 284 -5.89 -17.51 2.61
N LEU A 285 -6.95 -18.32 2.71
CA LEU A 285 -8.32 -17.80 2.76
C LEU A 285 -8.53 -16.87 3.95
N PHE A 286 -8.05 -17.26 5.13
CA PHE A 286 -8.11 -16.42 6.32
C PHE A 286 -7.44 -15.07 6.07
N PHE A 287 -6.19 -15.05 5.58
CA PHE A 287 -5.50 -13.82 5.21
C PHE A 287 -6.31 -12.93 4.27
N VAL A 288 -6.76 -13.50 3.14
CA VAL A 288 -7.45 -12.74 2.08
C VAL A 288 -8.78 -12.20 2.59
N TYR A 289 -9.59 -13.02 3.27
CA TYR A 289 -10.88 -12.55 3.78
C TYR A 289 -10.73 -11.56 4.93
N THR A 290 -9.75 -11.71 5.81
CA THR A 290 -9.46 -10.70 6.84
C THR A 290 -9.07 -9.38 6.19
N ALA A 291 -8.24 -9.38 5.14
CA ALA A 291 -7.88 -8.16 4.42
C ALA A 291 -9.08 -7.54 3.70
N LEU A 292 -9.88 -8.33 2.98
CA LEU A 292 -11.07 -7.85 2.25
C LEU A 292 -12.14 -7.27 3.17
N ILE A 293 -12.41 -7.95 4.30
CA ILE A 293 -13.33 -7.45 5.32
C ILE A 293 -12.76 -6.16 5.94
N GLY A 294 -11.47 -6.12 6.23
CA GLY A 294 -10.81 -4.91 6.75
C GLY A 294 -10.93 -3.71 5.81
N VAL A 295 -10.75 -3.92 4.49
CA VAL A 295 -10.94 -2.89 3.47
C VAL A 295 -12.40 -2.44 3.40
N GLN A 296 -13.35 -3.38 3.48
CA GLN A 296 -14.78 -3.05 3.50
C GLN A 296 -15.16 -2.23 4.74
N ILE A 297 -14.64 -2.60 5.92
CA ILE A 297 -14.82 -1.84 7.17
C ILE A 297 -14.22 -0.44 7.02
N PHE A 298 -13.03 -0.32 6.44
CA PHE A 298 -12.41 0.97 6.18
C PHE A 298 -13.30 1.87 5.31
N PHE A 299 -13.81 1.35 4.18
CA PHE A 299 -14.71 2.12 3.31
C PHE A 299 -16.03 2.45 4.00
N PHE A 300 -16.56 1.55 4.83
CA PHE A 300 -17.78 1.78 5.58
C PHE A 300 -17.63 2.90 6.62
N ILE A 301 -16.53 2.91 7.37
CA ILE A 301 -16.25 3.90 8.42
C ILE A 301 -15.91 5.26 7.81
N THR A 302 -14.98 5.29 6.85
CA THR A 302 -14.48 6.54 6.27
C THR A 302 -15.43 7.15 5.26
N GLN A 303 -16.37 6.36 4.72
CA GLN A 303 -17.26 6.72 3.61
C GLN A 303 -16.51 7.16 2.34
N ARG A 304 -15.19 6.94 2.29
CA ARG A 304 -14.34 7.23 1.14
C ARG A 304 -14.29 5.99 0.28
N ALA A 305 -14.79 6.09 -0.94
CA ALA A 305 -14.69 5.02 -1.93
C ALA A 305 -14.20 5.59 -3.24
N ALA A 306 -13.43 4.79 -3.99
CA ALA A 306 -12.91 5.16 -5.31
C ALA A 306 -14.03 5.08 -6.37
N MET A 307 -15.09 5.87 -6.18
CA MET A 307 -16.31 5.87 -7.01
C MET A 307 -16.27 6.79 -8.23
N ARG A 308 -15.27 7.67 -8.32
CA ARG A 308 -14.93 8.33 -9.58
C ARG A 308 -14.11 7.33 -10.35
#